data_AF-A0A067C7X7-F1
#
_entry.id   AF-A0A067C7X7-F1
#
_cell.length_a   1.000
_cell.length_b   1.000
_cell.length_c   1.000
_cell.angle_alpha   90.00
_cell.angle_beta   90.00
_cell.angle_gamma   90.00
#
_symmetry.space_group_name_H-M   'P 1'
#
loop_
_entity.id
_entity.type
_entity.pdbx_description
1 polymer ?
#
loop_
_entity_poly.entity_id
_entity_poly.type
_entity_poly.pdbx_seq_one_letter_code
_entity_poly.pdbx_strand_id
1 'polypeptide(L)'
;MPVSTHAVCQLCRAFNSLLESHCKACAAPLASITSKLKALLKRLAVAKKNGFEIDDGLFCDCCDAHQPMEATICGVCEEELPDDHEKLSILILRIEQATKSKA
;
A
#
# COMPACT_ATOMS: atom_id res chain seq x y z
N MET A 1 -5.93 -15.42 -5.04
CA MET A 1 -5.96 -14.37 -6.08
C MET A 1 -4.87 -13.36 -5.79
N PRO A 2 -4.14 -12.85 -6.80
CA PRO A 2 -3.12 -11.83 -6.59
C PRO A 2 -3.75 -10.50 -6.13
N VAL A 3 -3.11 -9.82 -5.19
CA VAL A 3 -3.51 -8.48 -4.74
C VAL A 3 -3.12 -7.48 -5.82
N SER A 4 -4.08 -6.73 -6.36
CA SER A 4 -3.79 -5.73 -7.39
C SER A 4 -3.05 -4.53 -6.80
N THR A 5 -1.90 -4.20 -7.39
CA THR A 5 -1.08 -3.01 -7.12
C THR A 5 -1.36 -1.85 -8.08
N HIS A 6 -2.53 -1.86 -8.76
CA HIS A 6 -2.90 -0.83 -9.73
C HIS A 6 -3.97 0.14 -9.18
N ALA A 7 -3.87 1.40 -9.61
CA ALA A 7 -4.92 2.41 -9.51
C ALA A 7 -5.71 2.47 -10.82
N VAL A 8 -7.04 2.51 -10.73
CA VAL A 8 -7.92 2.67 -11.90
C VAL A 8 -8.31 4.14 -12.03
N CYS A 9 -8.05 4.73 -13.20
CA CYS A 9 -8.55 6.08 -13.49
C CYS A 9 -10.08 6.06 -13.56
N GLN A 10 -10.73 6.94 -12.83
CA GLN A 10 -12.20 6.98 -12.82
C GLN A 10 -12.81 7.59 -14.08
N LEU A 11 -12.02 8.36 -14.86
CA LEU A 11 -12.48 8.95 -16.12
C LEU A 11 -12.33 8.00 -17.30
N CYS A 12 -11.11 7.51 -17.58
CA CYS A 12 -10.83 6.70 -18.77
C CYS A 12 -10.65 5.19 -18.48
N ARG A 13 -10.75 4.77 -17.21
CA ARG A 13 -10.61 3.36 -16.76
C ARG A 13 -9.25 2.71 -17.01
N ALA A 14 -8.26 3.47 -17.46
CA ALA A 14 -6.89 2.99 -17.59
C ALA A 14 -6.31 2.56 -16.23
N PHE A 15 -5.50 1.50 -16.24
CA PHE A 15 -4.70 1.07 -15.11
C PHE A 15 -3.44 1.92 -15.02
N ASN A 16 -3.10 2.33 -13.81
CA ASN A 16 -1.93 3.14 -13.50
C ASN A 16 -1.24 2.54 -12.28
N SER A 17 0.04 2.86 -12.07
CA SER A 17 0.70 2.54 -10.80
C SER A 17 0.01 3.30 -9.67
N LEU A 18 -0.02 2.69 -8.48
CA LEU A 18 -0.54 3.36 -7.27
C LEU A 18 0.29 4.60 -6.89
N LEU A 19 1.57 4.66 -7.28
CA LEU A 19 2.43 5.82 -7.00
C LEU A 19 2.18 7.02 -7.92
N GLU A 20 1.48 6.82 -9.04
CA GLU A 20 1.25 7.90 -10.02
C GLU A 20 0.24 8.92 -9.52
N SER A 21 0.55 10.21 -9.58
CA SER A 21 -0.40 11.28 -9.23
C SER A 21 -1.46 11.52 -10.31
N HIS A 22 -1.13 11.23 -11.56
CA HIS A 22 -2.00 11.46 -12.72
C HIS A 22 -2.11 10.21 -13.61
N CYS A 23 -3.21 10.12 -14.35
CA CYS A 23 -3.40 9.02 -15.28
C CYS A 23 -2.47 9.16 -16.48
N LYS A 24 -1.72 8.11 -16.82
CA LYS A 24 -0.83 8.10 -17.98
C LYS A 24 -1.56 8.21 -19.33
N ALA A 25 -2.84 7.87 -19.38
CA ALA A 25 -3.62 7.86 -20.61
C ALA A 25 -4.38 9.18 -20.88
N CYS A 26 -4.95 9.79 -19.84
CA CYS A 26 -5.80 10.98 -19.99
C CYS A 26 -5.34 12.20 -19.18
N ALA A 27 -4.20 12.11 -18.51
CA ALA A 27 -3.61 13.14 -17.64
C ALA A 27 -4.50 13.60 -16.47
N ALA A 28 -5.68 13.00 -16.26
CA ALA A 28 -6.56 13.35 -15.16
C ALA A 28 -5.92 12.98 -13.80
N PRO A 29 -6.16 13.78 -12.75
CA PRO A 29 -5.67 13.46 -11.41
C PRO A 29 -6.23 12.12 -10.94
N LEU A 30 -5.37 11.30 -10.35
CA LEU A 30 -5.75 10.07 -9.69
C LEU A 30 -6.11 10.35 -8.22
N ALA A 31 -6.64 9.33 -7.54
CA ALA A 31 -6.91 9.41 -6.11
C ALA A 31 -5.66 9.83 -5.32
N SER A 32 -5.85 10.52 -4.19
CA SER A 32 -4.75 10.91 -3.31
C SER A 32 -3.99 9.68 -2.80
N ILE A 33 -2.73 9.87 -2.39
CA ILE A 33 -1.89 8.80 -1.83
C ILE A 33 -2.58 8.13 -0.64
N THR A 34 -3.11 8.90 0.32
CA THR A 34 -3.89 8.39 1.45
C THR A 34 -5.08 7.52 1.02
N SER A 35 -5.82 7.94 -0.02
CA SER A 35 -6.95 7.18 -0.54
C SER A 35 -6.51 5.86 -1.15
N LYS A 36 -5.37 5.86 -1.85
CA LYS A 36 -4.78 4.67 -2.46
C LYS A 36 -4.23 3.71 -1.42
N LEU A 37 -3.55 4.20 -0.38
CA LEU A 37 -3.10 3.42 0.75
C LEU A 37 -4.28 2.71 1.43
N LYS A 38 -5.34 3.45 1.75
CA LYS A 38 -6.58 2.89 2.31
C LYS A 38 -7.21 1.84 1.41
N ALA A 39 -7.22 2.06 0.09
CA ALA A 39 -7.73 1.08 -0.85
C ALA A 39 -6.87 -0.20 -0.90
N LEU A 40 -5.55 -0.07 -0.82
CA LEU A 40 -4.63 -1.19 -0.81
C LEU A 40 -4.76 -2.03 0.46
N LEU A 41 -4.84 -1.40 1.63
CA LEU A 41 -5.09 -2.07 2.92
C LEU A 41 -6.40 -2.86 2.91
N LYS A 42 -7.46 -2.30 2.31
CA LYS A 42 -8.72 -3.05 2.11
C LYS A 42 -8.54 -4.28 1.22
N ARG A 43 -7.74 -4.20 0.16
CA ARG A 43 -7.46 -5.35 -0.72
C ARG A 43 -6.66 -6.42 0.05
N LEU A 44 -5.69 -6.01 0.87
CA LEU A 44 -4.91 -6.91 1.72
C LEU A 44 -5.81 -7.62 2.76
N ALA A 45 -6.71 -6.90 3.43
CA ALA A 45 -7.66 -7.49 4.36
C ALA A 45 -8.56 -8.55 3.70
N VAL A 46 -8.99 -8.34 2.45
CA VAL A 46 -9.74 -9.35 1.68
C VAL A 46 -8.85 -10.53 1.31
N ALA A 47 -7.59 -10.29 0.92
CA ALA A 47 -6.65 -11.36 0.59
C ALA A 47 -6.32 -12.25 1.78
N LYS A 48 -6.13 -11.65 2.96
CA LYS A 48 -5.93 -12.35 4.25
C LYS A 48 -7.08 -13.30 4.56
N LYS A 49 -8.33 -12.86 4.39
CA LYS A 49 -9.53 -13.71 4.52
C LYS A 49 -9.55 -14.89 3.55
N ASN A 50 -8.87 -14.77 2.42
CA ASN A 50 -8.76 -15.81 1.40
C ASN A 50 -7.47 -16.67 1.55
N GLY A 51 -6.78 -16.59 2.69
CA GLY A 51 -5.57 -17.38 2.98
C GLY A 51 -4.30 -16.85 2.30
N PHE A 52 -4.30 -15.62 1.80
CA PHE A 52 -3.12 -14.96 1.25
C PHE A 52 -2.63 -13.88 2.20
N GLU A 53 -1.74 -14.26 3.11
CA GLU A 53 -1.20 -13.35 4.12
C GLU A 53 0.02 -12.61 3.59
N ILE A 54 -0.07 -11.28 3.61
CA ILE A 54 1.05 -10.35 3.47
C ILE A 54 0.99 -9.48 4.72
N ASP A 55 2.15 -9.30 5.34
CA ASP A 55 2.30 -8.36 6.45
C ASP A 55 1.84 -6.95 6.02
N ASP A 56 0.79 -6.48 6.69
CA ASP A 56 0.17 -5.17 6.56
C ASP A 56 0.47 -4.25 7.75
N GLY A 57 1.51 -4.56 8.54
CA GLY A 57 2.10 -3.67 9.55
C GLY A 57 3.45 -3.10 9.13
N LEU A 58 4.05 -2.26 9.97
CA LEU A 58 5.37 -1.70 9.76
C LEU A 58 6.22 -1.87 11.03
N PHE A 59 7.53 -1.84 10.88
CA PHE A 59 8.46 -1.85 12.01
C PHE A 59 9.02 -0.45 12.18
N CYS A 60 9.16 0.00 13.43
CA CYS A 60 9.81 1.27 13.72
C CYS A 60 11.33 1.12 13.54
N ASP A 61 11.95 1.95 12.70
CA ASP A 61 13.38 1.88 12.43
C ASP A 61 14.27 2.25 13.65
N CYS A 62 13.69 2.88 14.67
CA CYS A 62 14.39 3.25 15.90
C CYS A 62 14.43 2.12 16.94
N CYS A 63 13.32 1.41 17.13
CA CYS A 63 13.15 0.46 18.25
C CYS A 63 12.63 -0.92 17.85
N ASP A 64 12.50 -1.20 16.54
CA ASP A 64 11.99 -2.44 15.95
C ASP A 64 10.58 -2.86 16.42
N ALA A 65 9.85 -1.95 17.08
CA ALA A 65 8.49 -2.23 17.51
C ALA A 65 7.56 -2.34 16.29
N HIS A 66 6.78 -3.41 16.22
CA HIS A 66 5.74 -3.55 15.22
C HIS A 66 4.60 -2.55 15.46
N GLN A 67 4.20 -1.84 14.41
CA GLN A 67 3.19 -0.80 14.39
C GLN A 67 2.13 -1.11 13.31
N PRO A 68 0.88 -0.68 13.49
CA PRO A 68 -0.11 -0.76 12.42
C PRO A 68 0.26 0.19 11.28
N MET A 69 -0.11 -0.15 10.03
CA MET A 69 0.24 0.68 8.87
C MET A 69 -0.35 2.09 8.94
N GLU A 70 -1.47 2.27 9.63
CA GLU A 70 -2.12 3.57 9.79
C GLU A 70 -1.45 4.46 10.86
N ALA A 71 -0.53 3.93 11.68
CA ALA A 71 0.15 4.73 12.70
C ALA A 71 1.08 5.77 12.06
N THR A 72 1.01 7.00 12.53
CA THR A 72 1.92 8.09 12.12
C THR A 72 3.12 8.25 13.06
N ILE A 73 3.02 7.70 14.28
CA ILE A 73 4.04 7.77 15.33
C ILE A 73 4.18 6.40 15.97
N CYS A 74 5.40 6.03 16.37
CA CYS A 74 5.67 4.79 17.09
C CYS A 74 5.04 4.82 18.49
N GLY A 75 4.18 3.85 18.80
CA GLY A 75 3.57 3.74 20.14
C GLY A 75 4.52 3.36 21.28
N VAL A 76 5.83 3.19 21.02
CA VAL A 76 6.84 2.78 22.01
C VAL A 76 7.88 3.88 22.23
N CYS A 77 8.51 4.39 21.17
CA CYS A 77 9.58 5.38 21.26
C CYS A 77 9.17 6.78 20.80
N GLU A 78 7.92 6.97 20.38
CA GLU A 78 7.36 8.25 19.93
C GLU A 78 8.02 8.85 18.67
N GLU A 79 8.90 8.10 18.00
CA GLU A 79 9.49 8.50 16.72
C GLU A 79 8.46 8.53 15.60
N GLU A 80 8.67 9.43 14.63
CA GLU A 80 7.86 9.51 13.43
C GLU A 80 7.98 8.22 12.62
N LEU A 81 6.84 7.74 12.11
CA LEU A 81 6.78 6.57 11.23
C LEU A 81 6.72 7.02 9.78
N PRO A 82 7.01 6.13 8.82
CA PRO A 82 6.96 6.47 7.40
C PRO A 82 5.65 7.12 6.98
N ASP A 83 5.72 8.04 6.01
CA ASP A 83 4.54 8.74 5.51
C ASP A 83 3.66 7.82 4.63
N ASP A 84 2.48 8.31 4.21
CA ASP A 84 1.56 7.52 3.40
C ASP A 84 2.16 7.07 2.05
N HIS A 85 3.09 7.84 1.48
CA HIS A 85 3.74 7.51 0.21
C HIS A 85 4.76 6.38 0.40
N GLU A 86 5.56 6.46 1.47
CA GLU A 86 6.51 5.43 1.86
C GLU A 86 5.80 4.13 2.23
N LYS A 87 4.75 4.20 3.06
CA LYS A 87 3.89 3.05 3.40
C LYS A 87 3.29 2.38 2.17
N LEU A 88 2.80 3.18 1.23
CA LEU A 88 2.24 2.67 -0.02
C LEU A 88 3.32 1.93 -0.84
N SER A 89 4.53 2.49 -0.89
CA SER A 89 5.68 1.88 -1.59
C SER A 89 6.10 0.56 -0.95
N ILE A 90 6.21 0.51 0.38
CA ILE A 90 6.54 -0.71 1.14
C ILE A 90 5.54 -1.82 0.84
N LEU A 91 4.23 -1.53 0.91
CA LEU A 91 3.19 -2.52 0.65
C LEU A 91 3.22 -3.05 -0.79
N ILE A 92 3.44 -2.18 -1.78
CA ILE A 92 3.57 -2.60 -3.18
C ILE A 92 4.71 -3.60 -3.33
N LEU A 93 5.89 -3.29 -2.77
CA LEU A 93 7.06 -4.18 -2.84
C LEU A 93 6.80 -5.54 -2.18
N ARG A 94 6.17 -5.55 -1.01
CA ARG A 94 5.80 -6.80 -0.32
C ARG A 94 4.82 -7.64 -1.14
N ILE A 95 3.82 -7.00 -1.76
CA ILE A 95 2.88 -7.69 -2.65
C ILE A 95 3.61 -8.28 -3.86
N GLU A 96 4.46 -7.51 -4.52
CA GLU A 96 5.23 -7.97 -5.67
C GLU A 96 6.13 -9.15 -5.30
N GLN A 97 6.81 -9.10 -4.15
CA GLN A 97 7.63 -10.21 -3.66
C GLN A 97 6.78 -11.45 -3.38
N ALA A 98 5.67 -11.31 -2.66
CA ALA A 98 4.77 -12.42 -2.35
C ALA A 98 4.13 -13.06 -3.60
N THR A 99 3.92 -12.28 -4.67
CA THR A 99 3.43 -12.79 -5.96
C THR A 99 4.52 -13.47 -6.79
N LYS A 100 5.77 -12.99 -6.75
CA LYS A 100 6.92 -13.62 -7.43
C LYS A 100 7.34 -14.93 -6.76
N SER A 101 7.30 -15.00 -5.43
CA SER A 101 7.68 -16.22 -4.67
C SER A 101 6.69 -17.39 -4.82
N LYS A 102 5.53 -17.19 -5.46
CA LYS A 102 4.54 -18.24 -5.75
C LYS A 102 4.48 -18.64 -7.23
N ALA A 103 5.39 -18.13 -8.06
CA ALA A 103 5.52 -18.47 -9.47
C ALA A 103 6.46 -19.67 -9.68
#